data_AF-A0A0C2A7L1-F1
#
_entry.id   AF-A0A0C2A7L1-F1
#
_cell.length_a   1.000
_cell.length_b   1.000
_cell.length_c   1.000
_cell.angle_alpha   90.00
_cell.angle_beta   90.00
_cell.angle_gamma   90.00
#
_symmetry.space_group_name_H-M   'P 1'
#
loop_
_entity.id
_entity.type
_entity.pdbx_description
1 polymer ?
#
loop_
_entity_poly.entity_id
_entity_poly.type
_entity_poly.pdbx_seq_one_letter_code
_entity_poly.pdbx_strand_id
1 'polypeptide(L)'
;MSETGRAFLARIGRRFGTEEVLAQAGQTLAAHGRFGDQLRLHGFSNDDAKLLAAAREAAAARNKTSRARAGLKVTDSTYVLGLTEAKNARARARSVLSSTYRRLRATGGPDTQDVMTVIKQVLTQTSQPGGDDQIYAKDLELLIETLGEPEIQAVVSNSGGDEAVAKASAALASLRRLESQSTPCSDDPNADAIDGLIVELARTAQFAAQAAAKEAGNRTIAMDFRLRLLG
;
A
#
# COMPACT_ATOMS: atom_id res chain seq x y z
N MET A 1 -10.57 -18.33 -8.70
CA MET A 1 -9.90 -17.01 -8.65
C MET A 1 -9.77 -16.48 -10.07
N SER A 2 -10.20 -15.25 -10.35
CA SER A 2 -10.09 -14.64 -11.68
C SER A 2 -8.62 -14.41 -12.07
N GLU A 3 -8.36 -14.27 -13.37
CA GLU A 3 -7.01 -14.00 -13.89
C GLU A 3 -6.46 -12.66 -13.38
N THR A 4 -7.28 -11.61 -13.40
CA THR A 4 -6.94 -10.29 -12.83
C THR A 4 -6.66 -10.36 -11.33
N GLY A 5 -7.48 -11.11 -10.57
CA GLY A 5 -7.26 -11.31 -9.14
C GLY A 5 -5.97 -12.07 -8.85
N ARG A 6 -5.61 -13.04 -9.69
CA ARG A 6 -4.35 -13.77 -9.59
C ARG A 6 -3.13 -12.88 -9.83
N ALA A 7 -3.16 -12.06 -10.88
CA ALA A 7 -2.07 -11.14 -11.18
C ALA A 7 -1.86 -10.11 -10.05
N PHE A 8 -2.96 -9.60 -9.48
CA PHE A 8 -2.93 -8.72 -8.32
C PHE A 8 -2.26 -9.38 -7.11
N LEU A 9 -2.69 -10.59 -6.74
CA LEU A 9 -2.12 -11.31 -5.60
C LEU A 9 -0.67 -11.72 -5.85
N ALA A 10 -0.32 -12.16 -7.06
CA ALA A 10 1.05 -12.47 -7.41
C ALA A 10 1.99 -11.27 -7.21
N ARG A 11 1.53 -10.07 -7.57
CA ARG A 11 2.31 -8.85 -7.32
C ARG A 11 2.53 -8.59 -5.83
N ILE A 12 1.56 -8.91 -4.97
CA ILE A 12 1.71 -8.78 -3.52
C ILE A 12 2.71 -9.82 -2.99
N GLY A 13 2.52 -11.11 -3.32
CA GLY A 13 3.35 -12.19 -2.76
C GLY A 13 4.80 -12.18 -3.22
N ARG A 14 5.10 -11.56 -4.38
CA ARG A 14 6.48 -11.31 -4.82
C ARG A 14 7.31 -10.51 -3.81
N ARG A 15 6.66 -9.73 -2.94
CA ARG A 15 7.32 -8.81 -2.00
C ARG A 15 7.73 -9.46 -0.67
N PHE A 16 7.24 -10.66 -0.35
CA PHE A 16 7.40 -11.24 0.99
C PHE A 16 7.95 -12.66 0.96
N GLY A 17 8.99 -12.92 1.77
CA GLY A 17 9.57 -14.24 1.97
C GLY A 17 8.49 -15.28 2.25
N THR A 18 8.45 -16.40 1.52
CA THR A 18 7.44 -17.45 1.76
C THR A 18 7.50 -17.94 3.21
N GLU A 19 8.67 -17.97 3.84
CA GLU A 19 8.81 -18.30 5.27
C GLU A 19 8.16 -17.26 6.20
N GLU A 20 8.34 -15.97 5.92
CA GLU A 20 7.73 -14.86 6.67
C GLU A 20 6.20 -14.88 6.52
N VAL A 21 5.73 -15.11 5.30
CA VAL A 21 4.30 -15.25 4.96
C VAL A 21 3.69 -16.43 5.72
N LEU A 22 4.34 -17.59 5.72
CA LEU A 22 3.90 -18.77 6.47
C LEU A 22 3.90 -18.52 7.99
N ALA A 23 4.91 -17.84 8.51
CA ALA A 23 5.00 -17.50 9.91
C ALA A 23 3.90 -16.50 10.33
N GLN A 24 3.63 -15.48 9.51
CA GLN A 24 2.55 -14.53 9.77
C GLN A 24 1.18 -15.20 9.68
N ALA A 25 0.95 -16.08 8.70
CA ALA A 25 -0.29 -16.86 8.61
C ALA A 25 -0.54 -17.68 9.88
N GLY A 26 0.51 -18.33 10.40
CA GLY A 26 0.42 -19.07 11.66
C GLY A 26 0.04 -18.18 12.84
N GLN A 27 0.64 -17.00 12.96
CA GLN A 27 0.29 -16.03 14.01
C GLN A 27 -1.16 -15.57 13.90
N THR A 28 -1.61 -15.20 12.69
CA THR A 28 -2.98 -14.76 12.43
C THR A 28 -4.00 -15.86 12.76
N LEU A 29 -3.74 -17.11 12.38
CA LEU A 29 -4.62 -18.24 12.70
C LEU A 29 -4.67 -18.53 14.21
N ALA A 30 -3.54 -18.43 14.91
CA ALA A 30 -3.49 -18.59 16.37
C ALA A 30 -4.22 -17.47 17.12
N ALA A 31 -4.17 -16.23 16.61
CA ALA A 31 -4.95 -15.11 17.14
C ALA A 31 -6.45 -15.30 16.85
N HIS A 32 -6.81 -15.76 15.66
CA HIS A 32 -8.19 -16.07 15.30
C HIS A 32 -8.79 -17.18 16.18
N GLY A 33 -8.03 -18.20 16.56
CA GLY A 33 -8.49 -19.21 17.51
C GLY A 33 -8.88 -18.64 18.89
N ARG A 34 -8.42 -17.43 19.25
CA ARG A 34 -8.70 -16.76 20.52
C ARG A 34 -9.75 -15.66 20.41
N PHE A 35 -9.79 -14.93 19.30
CA PHE A 35 -10.62 -13.73 19.13
C PHE A 35 -11.52 -13.76 17.88
N GLY A 36 -11.59 -14.87 17.15
CA GLY A 36 -12.28 -14.95 15.85
C GLY A 36 -13.74 -14.53 15.89
N ASP A 37 -14.47 -14.88 16.96
CA ASP A 37 -15.87 -14.48 17.14
C ASP A 37 -16.05 -12.96 17.21
N GLN A 38 -15.05 -12.25 17.75
CA GLN A 38 -15.06 -10.78 17.85
C GLN A 38 -14.78 -10.16 16.47
N LEU A 39 -13.93 -10.77 15.65
CA LEU A 39 -13.59 -10.25 14.31
C LEU A 39 -14.71 -10.45 13.28
N ARG A 40 -15.59 -11.44 13.47
CA ARG A 40 -16.66 -11.78 12.53
C ARG A 40 -17.54 -10.59 12.17
N LEU A 41 -17.86 -9.73 13.15
CA LEU A 41 -18.68 -8.53 12.95
C LEU A 41 -17.93 -7.37 12.28
N HIS A 42 -16.61 -7.48 12.11
CA HIS A 42 -15.74 -6.46 11.53
C HIS A 42 -15.09 -6.90 10.21
N GLY A 43 -15.66 -7.90 9.55
CA GLY A 43 -15.28 -8.27 8.19
C GLY A 43 -14.16 -9.31 8.06
N PHE A 44 -13.87 -10.08 9.12
CA PHE A 44 -13.02 -11.27 9.01
C PHE A 44 -13.71 -12.47 9.66
N SER A 45 -14.18 -13.40 8.82
CA SER A 45 -15.04 -14.51 9.19
C SER A 45 -14.29 -15.82 9.39
N ASN A 46 -14.99 -16.83 9.90
CA ASN A 46 -14.50 -18.21 9.95
C ASN A 46 -14.12 -18.76 8.57
N ASP A 47 -14.80 -18.32 7.50
CA ASP A 47 -14.48 -18.78 6.15
C ASP A 47 -13.19 -18.13 5.62
N ASP A 48 -12.93 -16.87 5.99
CA ASP A 48 -11.65 -16.20 5.70
C ASP A 48 -10.49 -16.89 6.45
N ALA A 49 -10.71 -17.29 7.71
CA ALA A 49 -9.73 -18.06 8.47
C ALA A 49 -9.47 -19.46 7.86
N LYS A 50 -10.50 -20.15 7.38
CA LYS A 50 -10.34 -21.42 6.64
C LYS A 50 -9.57 -21.21 5.34
N LEU A 51 -9.86 -20.15 4.60
CA LEU A 51 -9.15 -19.81 3.37
C LEU A 51 -7.67 -19.52 3.65
N LEU A 52 -7.37 -18.78 4.72
CA LEU A 52 -6.01 -18.53 5.17
C LEU A 52 -5.28 -19.82 5.55
N ALA A 53 -5.95 -20.73 6.26
CA ALA A 53 -5.38 -22.04 6.60
C ALA A 53 -5.09 -22.88 5.34
N ALA A 54 -6.02 -22.92 4.39
CA ALA A 54 -5.83 -23.64 3.13
C ALA A 54 -4.68 -23.06 2.30
N ALA A 55 -4.58 -21.72 2.20
CA ALA A 55 -3.49 -21.04 1.51
C ALA A 55 -2.14 -21.32 2.17
N ARG A 56 -2.08 -21.28 3.51
CA ARG A 56 -0.87 -21.62 4.29
C ARG A 56 -0.42 -23.05 4.04
N GLU A 57 -1.33 -24.02 4.05
CA GLU A 57 -0.98 -25.42 3.78
C GLU A 57 -0.48 -25.61 2.34
N ALA A 58 -1.12 -24.95 1.37
CA ALA A 58 -0.67 -24.97 -0.03
C ALA A 58 0.75 -24.39 -0.18
N ALA A 59 1.04 -23.25 0.47
CA ALA A 59 2.37 -22.65 0.49
C ALA A 59 3.41 -23.54 1.20
N ALA A 60 3.05 -24.14 2.33
CA ALA A 60 3.95 -25.02 3.10
C ALA A 60 4.31 -26.31 2.35
N ALA A 61 3.34 -26.92 1.65
CA ALA A 61 3.57 -28.11 0.83
C ALA A 61 4.60 -27.83 -0.28
N ARG A 62 4.51 -26.66 -0.91
CA ARG A 62 5.45 -26.21 -1.95
C ARG A 62 6.84 -25.89 -1.40
N ASN A 63 6.91 -25.27 -0.22
CA ASN A 63 8.19 -24.91 0.40
C ASN A 63 9.03 -26.17 0.75
N LYS A 64 8.39 -27.26 1.17
CA LYS A 64 9.06 -28.54 1.44
C LYS A 64 9.73 -29.16 0.20
N THR A 65 9.19 -28.91 -1.00
CA THR A 65 9.75 -29.41 -2.27
C THR A 65 10.79 -28.48 -2.90
N SER A 66 10.89 -27.22 -2.46
CA SER A 66 11.65 -26.16 -3.13
C SER A 66 12.80 -25.60 -2.26
N ARG A 67 13.53 -26.49 -1.56
CA ARG A 67 14.61 -26.14 -0.60
C ARG A 67 15.82 -25.37 -1.19
N ALA A 68 15.76 -24.93 -2.46
CA ALA A 68 16.87 -24.32 -3.20
C ALA A 68 16.66 -22.85 -3.62
N ARG A 69 15.57 -22.17 -3.23
CA ARG A 69 15.31 -20.79 -3.68
C ARG A 69 15.26 -19.81 -2.51
N ALA A 70 16.37 -19.71 -1.79
CA ALA A 70 16.66 -18.57 -0.93
C ALA A 70 17.16 -17.39 -1.79
N GLY A 71 16.33 -16.91 -2.71
CA GLY A 71 16.51 -15.56 -3.24
C GLY A 71 15.85 -14.63 -2.24
N LEU A 72 16.63 -13.81 -1.54
CA LEU A 72 16.12 -12.82 -0.58
C LEU A 72 14.95 -12.06 -1.22
N LYS A 73 13.72 -12.39 -0.82
CA LYS A 73 12.58 -11.51 -1.07
C LYS A 73 12.86 -10.29 -0.21
N VAL A 74 12.93 -9.14 -0.86
CA VAL A 74 13.25 -7.86 -0.28
C VAL A 74 12.10 -7.48 0.67
N THR A 75 12.08 -8.06 1.88
CA THR A 75 11.57 -7.41 3.09
C THR A 75 12.55 -6.33 3.55
N ASP A 76 13.19 -5.66 2.59
CA ASP A 76 14.23 -4.72 2.88
C ASP A 76 13.57 -3.44 3.34
N SER A 77 14.05 -2.96 4.48
CA SER A 77 13.82 -1.64 5.01
C SER A 77 13.74 -0.53 3.94
N THR A 78 14.47 -0.69 2.82
CA THR A 78 14.43 0.18 1.65
C THR A 78 13.07 0.26 0.95
N TYR A 79 12.29 -0.84 0.88
CA TYR A 79 10.94 -0.79 0.31
C TYR A 79 9.97 -0.03 1.23
N VAL A 80 9.98 -0.33 2.52
CA VAL A 80 9.15 0.37 3.52
C VAL A 80 9.53 1.85 3.58
N LEU A 81 10.83 2.15 3.52
CA LEU A 81 11.35 3.51 3.45
C LEU A 81 10.89 4.21 2.16
N GLY A 82 11.04 3.59 1.00
CA GLY A 82 10.62 4.15 -0.29
C GLY A 82 9.11 4.41 -0.35
N LEU A 83 8.29 3.51 0.19
CA LEU A 83 6.84 3.71 0.30
C LEU A 83 6.49 4.84 1.28
N THR A 84 7.25 4.98 2.38
CA THR A 84 7.09 6.06 3.34
C THR A 84 7.48 7.40 2.73
N GLU A 85 8.58 7.45 1.98
CA GLU A 85 9.00 8.61 1.20
C GLU A 85 7.93 9.02 0.18
N ALA A 86 7.36 8.05 -0.55
CA ALA A 86 6.28 8.29 -1.49
C ALA A 86 5.02 8.87 -0.83
N LYS A 87 4.61 8.30 0.31
CA LYS A 87 3.49 8.82 1.13
C LYS A 87 3.73 10.28 1.54
N ASN A 88 4.92 10.57 2.04
CA ASN A 88 5.28 11.90 2.51
C ASN A 88 5.37 12.90 1.36
N ALA A 89 5.97 12.51 0.23
CA ALA A 89 6.08 13.37 -0.94
C ALA A 89 4.70 13.68 -1.54
N ARG A 90 3.82 12.68 -1.63
CA ARG A 90 2.43 12.85 -2.05
C ARG A 90 1.67 13.80 -1.13
N ALA A 91 1.76 13.61 0.19
CA ALA A 91 1.11 14.48 1.16
C ALA A 91 1.57 15.94 1.02
N ARG A 92 2.88 16.14 0.81
CA ARG A 92 3.47 17.46 0.58
C ARG A 92 2.97 18.10 -0.71
N ALA A 93 3.03 17.41 -1.84
CA ALA A 93 2.57 17.93 -3.13
C ALA A 93 1.07 18.31 -3.09
N ARG A 94 0.23 17.45 -2.50
CA ARG A 94 -1.18 17.76 -2.26
C ARG A 94 -1.38 18.97 -1.36
N SER A 95 -0.56 19.13 -0.31
CA SER A 95 -0.63 20.29 0.58
C SER A 95 -0.33 21.59 -0.17
N VAL A 96 0.69 21.59 -1.03
CA VAL A 96 1.03 22.75 -1.89
C VAL A 96 -0.16 23.09 -2.79
N LEU A 97 -0.66 22.13 -3.58
CA LEU A 97 -1.82 22.32 -4.46
C LEU A 97 -3.07 22.79 -3.71
N SER A 98 -3.35 22.21 -2.54
CA SER A 98 -4.48 22.60 -1.70
C SER A 98 -4.36 24.03 -1.18
N SER A 99 -3.15 24.45 -0.80
CA SER A 99 -2.89 25.83 -0.37
C SER A 99 -3.02 26.82 -1.54
N THR A 100 -2.55 26.45 -2.72
CA THR A 100 -2.68 27.23 -3.96
C THR A 100 -4.13 27.39 -4.36
N TYR A 101 -4.91 26.31 -4.34
CA TYR A 101 -6.36 26.37 -4.60
C TYR A 101 -7.06 27.36 -3.68
N ARG A 102 -6.78 27.31 -2.37
CA ARG A 102 -7.37 28.25 -1.39
C ARG A 102 -6.95 29.70 -1.67
N ARG A 103 -5.70 29.92 -2.06
CA ARG A 103 -5.19 31.27 -2.40
C ARG A 103 -5.85 31.81 -3.65
N LEU A 104 -5.86 31.05 -4.75
CA LEU A 104 -6.53 31.43 -6.00
C LEU A 104 -8.02 31.69 -5.77
N ARG A 105 -8.69 30.89 -4.94
CA ARG A 105 -10.09 31.16 -4.57
C ARG A 105 -10.28 32.48 -3.82
N ALA A 106 -9.32 32.88 -3.00
CA ALA A 106 -9.42 34.06 -2.16
C ALA A 106 -9.00 35.36 -2.87
N THR A 107 -8.00 35.28 -3.75
CA THR A 107 -7.35 36.46 -4.35
C THR A 107 -7.24 36.41 -5.87
N GLY A 108 -7.66 35.31 -6.50
CA GLY A 108 -7.56 35.11 -7.94
C GLY A 108 -8.62 35.85 -8.73
N GLY A 109 -8.25 36.31 -9.92
CA GLY A 109 -9.17 36.90 -10.89
C GLY A 109 -9.90 35.85 -11.75
N PRO A 110 -10.76 36.29 -12.68
CA PRO A 110 -11.51 35.39 -13.58
C PRO A 110 -10.64 34.39 -14.33
N ASP A 111 -9.43 34.80 -14.72
CA ASP A 111 -8.48 33.99 -15.47
C ASP A 111 -7.91 32.81 -14.67
N THR A 112 -8.16 32.74 -13.35
CA THR A 112 -7.66 31.66 -12.49
C THR A 112 -8.63 30.48 -12.34
N GLN A 113 -9.84 30.56 -12.93
CA GLN A 113 -10.88 29.53 -12.79
C GLN A 113 -10.46 28.19 -13.39
N ASP A 114 -9.80 28.19 -14.54
CA ASP A 114 -9.35 26.96 -15.21
C ASP A 114 -8.26 26.28 -14.39
N VAL A 115 -7.26 27.05 -13.92
CA VAL A 115 -6.22 26.58 -12.99
C VAL A 115 -6.83 25.98 -11.73
N MET A 116 -7.82 26.65 -11.13
CA MET A 116 -8.52 26.14 -9.95
C MET A 116 -9.26 24.83 -10.23
N THR A 117 -9.84 24.68 -11.42
CA THR A 117 -10.55 23.46 -11.83
C THR A 117 -9.60 22.28 -11.97
N VAL A 118 -8.46 22.47 -12.63
CA VAL A 118 -7.38 21.46 -12.75
C VAL A 118 -6.90 21.03 -11.37
N ILE A 119 -6.55 21.98 -10.50
CA ILE A 119 -6.08 21.68 -9.15
C ILE A 119 -7.12 20.88 -8.36
N LYS A 120 -8.41 21.28 -8.42
CA LYS A 120 -9.49 20.58 -7.71
C LYS A 120 -9.67 19.15 -8.23
N GLN A 121 -9.59 18.94 -9.53
CA GLN A 121 -9.69 17.62 -10.15
C GLN A 121 -8.57 16.71 -9.66
N VAL A 122 -7.32 17.16 -9.69
CA VAL A 122 -6.15 16.39 -9.25
C VAL A 122 -6.23 16.08 -7.76
N LEU A 123 -6.64 17.04 -6.93
CA LEU A 123 -6.85 16.81 -5.50
C LEU A 123 -7.95 15.78 -5.21
N THR A 124 -8.95 15.70 -6.08
CA THR A 124 -10.04 14.72 -5.98
C THR A 124 -9.56 13.33 -6.40
N GLN A 125 -8.88 13.22 -7.55
CA GLN A 125 -8.33 11.96 -8.07
C GLN A 125 -7.32 11.34 -7.10
N THR A 126 -6.47 12.16 -6.49
CA THR A 126 -5.47 11.72 -5.49
C THR A 126 -6.00 11.79 -4.06
N SER A 127 -7.33 11.80 -3.83
CA SER A 127 -7.88 11.93 -2.47
C SER A 127 -7.72 10.65 -1.63
N GLN A 128 -7.93 9.49 -2.24
CA GLN A 128 -7.77 8.20 -1.58
C GLN A 128 -6.41 7.58 -1.93
N PRO A 129 -5.53 7.38 -0.95
CA PRO A 129 -4.33 6.60 -1.21
C PRO A 129 -4.74 5.15 -1.46
N GLY A 130 -4.40 4.60 -2.62
CA GLY A 130 -4.35 3.16 -2.75
C GLY A 130 -3.26 2.59 -1.84
N GLY A 131 -3.50 1.43 -1.21
CA GLY A 131 -2.53 0.77 -0.33
C GLY A 131 -1.30 0.20 -1.06
N ASP A 132 -1.05 0.59 -2.31
CA ASP A 132 -0.12 -0.05 -3.23
C ASP A 132 0.82 0.97 -3.88
N ASP A 133 2.09 0.59 -4.02
CA ASP A 133 3.18 1.42 -4.56
C ASP A 133 2.89 1.97 -5.97
N GLN A 134 2.25 1.19 -6.83
CA GLN A 134 1.88 1.62 -8.18
C GLN A 134 0.82 2.73 -8.15
N ILE A 135 -0.08 2.72 -7.17
CA ILE A 135 -1.06 3.80 -6.99
C ILE A 135 -0.33 5.05 -6.48
N TYR A 136 0.63 4.91 -5.56
CA TYR A 136 1.48 6.03 -5.16
C TYR A 136 2.31 6.57 -6.32
N ALA A 137 2.87 5.71 -7.17
CA ALA A 137 3.64 6.14 -8.34
C ALA A 137 2.78 6.95 -9.31
N LYS A 138 1.58 6.46 -9.64
CA LYS A 138 0.61 7.19 -10.48
C LYS A 138 0.16 8.51 -9.87
N ASP A 139 -0.14 8.51 -8.57
CA ASP A 139 -0.49 9.73 -7.84
C ASP A 139 0.66 10.75 -7.89
N LEU A 140 1.91 10.30 -7.70
CA LEU A 140 3.09 11.16 -7.77
C LEU A 140 3.32 11.69 -9.19
N GLU A 141 3.19 10.87 -10.23
CA GLU A 141 3.28 11.29 -11.63
C GLU A 141 2.29 12.41 -11.94
N LEU A 142 1.01 12.21 -11.60
CA LEU A 142 -0.03 13.21 -11.80
C LEU A 142 0.27 14.51 -11.02
N LEU A 143 0.71 14.39 -9.76
CA LEU A 143 1.04 15.56 -8.94
C LEU A 143 2.26 16.32 -9.47
N ILE A 144 3.27 15.63 -9.98
CA ILE A 144 4.46 16.23 -10.60
C ILE A 144 4.05 16.97 -11.87
N GLU A 145 3.27 16.33 -12.73
CA GLU A 145 2.79 16.92 -13.98
C GLU A 145 2.01 18.22 -13.70
N THR A 146 1.03 18.16 -12.80
CA THR A 146 0.22 19.34 -12.43
C THR A 146 1.04 20.45 -11.79
N LEU A 147 2.00 20.14 -10.91
CA LEU A 147 2.87 21.16 -10.31
C LEU A 147 3.86 21.77 -11.33
N GLY A 148 4.15 21.05 -12.42
CA GLY A 148 5.00 21.49 -13.51
C GLY A 148 4.27 22.27 -14.61
N GLU A 149 2.93 22.34 -14.60
CA GLU A 149 2.18 23.16 -15.54
C GLU A 149 2.56 24.65 -15.36
N PRO A 150 2.93 25.39 -16.43
CA PRO A 150 3.48 26.74 -16.30
C PRO A 150 2.62 27.71 -15.49
N GLU A 151 1.29 27.64 -15.68
CA GLU A 151 0.32 28.48 -14.97
C GLU A 151 0.26 28.16 -13.47
N ILE A 152 0.36 26.88 -13.10
CA ILE A 152 0.40 26.44 -11.70
C ILE A 152 1.76 26.76 -11.10
N GLN A 153 2.85 26.48 -11.82
CA GLN A 153 4.23 26.72 -11.41
C GLN A 153 4.46 28.18 -11.02
N ALA A 154 3.97 29.12 -11.85
CA ALA A 154 4.05 30.55 -11.56
C ALA A 154 3.45 30.89 -10.19
N VAL A 155 2.33 30.25 -9.82
CA VAL A 155 1.62 30.49 -8.56
C VAL A 155 2.26 29.75 -7.37
N VAL A 156 2.82 28.55 -7.58
CA VAL A 156 3.42 27.74 -6.50
C VAL A 156 4.88 28.07 -6.20
N SER A 157 5.55 28.85 -7.05
CA SER A 157 6.97 29.24 -6.93
C SER A 157 7.34 29.72 -5.52
N ASN A 158 6.52 30.60 -4.93
CA ASN A 158 6.73 31.15 -3.58
C ASN A 158 6.11 30.31 -2.44
N SER A 159 5.62 29.10 -2.75
CA SER A 159 4.90 28.24 -1.79
C SER A 159 5.49 26.83 -1.69
N GLY A 160 6.74 26.66 -2.11
CA GLY A 160 7.44 25.37 -2.06
C GLY A 160 7.06 24.41 -3.19
N GLY A 161 6.53 24.92 -4.31
CA GLY A 161 6.23 24.12 -5.51
C GLY A 161 7.44 23.34 -6.01
N ASP A 162 8.57 24.02 -6.20
CA ASP A 162 9.80 23.41 -6.70
C ASP A 162 10.33 22.31 -5.76
N GLU A 163 10.29 22.54 -4.44
CA GLU A 163 10.70 21.53 -3.46
C GLU A 163 9.73 20.33 -3.45
N ALA A 164 8.43 20.57 -3.64
CA ALA A 164 7.44 19.49 -3.74
C ALA A 164 7.66 18.64 -5.00
N VAL A 165 7.93 19.25 -6.16
CA VAL A 165 8.26 18.56 -7.41
C VAL A 165 9.55 17.75 -7.26
N ALA A 166 10.59 18.34 -6.67
CA ALA A 166 11.87 17.65 -6.46
C ALA A 166 11.71 16.42 -5.56
N LYS A 167 10.99 16.53 -4.43
CA LYS A 167 10.76 15.40 -3.54
C LYS A 167 9.84 14.34 -4.14
N ALA A 168 8.79 14.74 -4.85
CA ALA A 168 7.91 13.81 -5.54
C ALA A 168 8.65 13.03 -6.63
N SER A 169 9.47 13.71 -7.44
CA SER A 169 10.31 13.09 -8.47
C SER A 169 11.31 12.10 -7.89
N ALA A 170 11.98 12.47 -6.78
CA ALA A 170 12.92 11.58 -6.10
C ALA A 170 12.22 10.32 -5.55
N ALA A 171 11.05 10.48 -4.91
CA ALA A 171 10.28 9.35 -4.40
C ALA A 171 9.75 8.44 -5.52
N LEU A 172 9.28 9.01 -6.63
CA LEU A 172 8.87 8.26 -7.81
C LEU A 172 10.03 7.45 -8.41
N ALA A 173 11.21 8.05 -8.52
CA ALA A 173 12.41 7.36 -8.98
C ALA A 173 12.82 6.22 -8.03
N SER A 174 12.68 6.42 -6.72
CA SER A 174 12.89 5.39 -5.69
C SER A 174 11.93 4.20 -5.88
N LEU A 175 10.63 4.47 -6.02
CA LEU A 175 9.62 3.43 -6.28
C LEU A 175 9.91 2.63 -7.56
N ARG A 176 10.23 3.32 -8.67
CA ARG A 176 10.57 2.66 -9.94
C ARG A 176 11.84 1.82 -9.84
N ARG A 177 12.84 2.27 -9.08
CA ARG A 177 14.06 1.50 -8.81
C ARG A 177 13.72 0.23 -8.03
N LEU A 178 12.91 0.34 -6.98
CA LEU A 178 12.45 -0.81 -6.20
C LEU A 178 11.68 -1.80 -7.06
N GLU A 179 10.82 -1.34 -7.97
CA GLU A 179 10.13 -2.20 -8.94
C GLU A 179 11.13 -2.93 -9.87
N SER A 180 12.15 -2.24 -10.37
CA SER A 180 13.19 -2.85 -11.22
C SER A 180 14.11 -3.84 -10.48
N GLN A 181 14.29 -3.66 -9.18
CA GLN A 181 15.12 -4.50 -8.30
C GLN A 181 14.33 -5.63 -7.65
N SER A 182 13.00 -5.60 -7.76
CA SER A 182 12.13 -6.69 -7.34
C SER A 182 12.34 -7.86 -8.30
N THR A 183 13.40 -8.65 -8.06
CA THR A 183 13.67 -9.89 -8.79
C THR A 183 12.42 -10.76 -8.74
N PRO A 184 11.93 -11.34 -9.86
CA PRO A 184 10.79 -12.24 -9.84
C PRO A 184 11.13 -13.45 -8.97
N CYS A 185 10.66 -13.43 -7.73
CA CYS A 185 10.95 -14.50 -6.77
C CYS A 185 9.88 -15.59 -6.89
N SER A 186 9.82 -16.19 -8.09
CA SER A 186 9.19 -17.47 -8.44
C SER A 186 8.96 -17.49 -9.96
N ASP A 187 9.46 -18.51 -10.68
CA ASP A 187 9.03 -18.77 -12.08
C ASP A 187 7.56 -19.27 -12.14
N ASP A 188 6.93 -19.46 -10.98
CA ASP A 188 5.54 -19.86 -10.83
C ASP A 188 4.71 -18.70 -10.25
N PRO A 189 3.97 -17.95 -11.11
CA PRO A 189 3.04 -16.92 -10.69
C PRO A 189 1.96 -17.40 -9.71
N ASN A 190 1.68 -18.70 -9.64
CA ASN A 190 0.75 -19.23 -8.64
C ASN A 190 1.35 -19.28 -7.24
N ALA A 191 2.68 -19.40 -7.11
CA ALA A 191 3.37 -19.31 -5.82
C ALA A 191 3.13 -17.95 -5.18
N ASP A 192 3.45 -16.93 -5.96
CA ASP A 192 3.32 -15.55 -5.51
C ASP A 192 1.86 -15.20 -5.26
N ALA A 193 0.93 -15.74 -6.05
CA ALA A 193 -0.49 -15.49 -5.82
C ALA A 193 -1.00 -16.10 -4.51
N ILE A 194 -0.48 -17.27 -4.11
CA ILE A 194 -0.80 -17.87 -2.80
C ILE A 194 -0.19 -17.04 -1.68
N ASP A 195 1.07 -16.64 -1.81
CA ASP A 195 1.75 -15.79 -0.82
C ASP A 195 1.01 -14.44 -0.66
N GLY A 196 0.58 -13.85 -1.78
CA GLY A 196 -0.21 -12.63 -1.77
C GLY A 196 -1.60 -12.79 -1.16
N LEU A 197 -2.26 -13.93 -1.38
CA LEU A 197 -3.54 -14.24 -0.74
C LEU A 197 -3.39 -14.28 0.79
N ILE A 198 -2.32 -14.90 1.28
CA ILE A 198 -2.02 -14.94 2.71
C ILE A 198 -1.81 -13.52 3.27
N VAL A 199 -1.04 -12.68 2.57
CA VAL A 199 -0.78 -11.29 2.98
C VAL A 199 -2.07 -10.49 3.08
N GLU A 200 -2.94 -10.56 2.07
CA GLU A 200 -4.20 -9.82 2.06
C GLU A 200 -5.15 -10.31 3.16
N LEU A 201 -5.26 -11.62 3.39
CA LEU A 201 -6.06 -12.17 4.49
C LEU A 201 -5.52 -11.72 5.86
N ALA A 202 -4.19 -11.68 6.03
CA ALA A 202 -3.58 -11.19 7.27
C ALA A 202 -3.86 -9.69 7.49
N ARG A 203 -3.81 -8.86 6.43
CA ARG A 203 -4.18 -7.44 6.48
C ARG A 203 -5.65 -7.24 6.83
N THR A 204 -6.56 -7.96 6.18
CA THR A 204 -7.99 -7.91 6.49
C THR A 204 -8.24 -8.30 7.94
N ALA A 205 -7.57 -9.35 8.45
CA ALA A 205 -7.67 -9.74 9.86
C ALA A 205 -7.16 -8.64 10.80
N GLN A 206 -6.04 -7.96 10.46
CA GLN A 206 -5.53 -6.85 11.25
C GLN A 206 -6.50 -5.66 11.29
N PHE A 207 -7.09 -5.28 10.16
CA PHE A 207 -8.08 -4.20 10.11
C PHE A 207 -9.34 -4.54 10.93
N ALA A 208 -9.85 -5.76 10.79
CA ALA A 208 -10.97 -6.25 11.59
C ALA A 208 -10.64 -6.24 13.09
N ALA A 209 -9.44 -6.67 13.47
CA ALA A 209 -8.98 -6.68 14.85
C ALA A 209 -8.81 -5.27 15.44
N GLN A 210 -8.37 -4.28 14.65
CA GLN A 210 -8.29 -2.89 15.08
C GLN A 210 -9.68 -2.30 15.36
N ALA A 211 -10.66 -2.61 14.51
CA ALA A 211 -12.05 -2.21 14.73
C ALA A 211 -12.65 -2.89 15.97
N ALA A 212 -12.48 -4.21 16.10
CA ALA A 212 -12.93 -4.99 17.25
C ALA A 212 -12.32 -4.50 18.56
N ALA A 213 -11.01 -4.22 18.57
CA ALA A 213 -10.30 -3.70 19.74
C ALA A 213 -10.86 -2.35 20.20
N LYS A 214 -11.24 -1.48 19.25
CA LYS A 214 -11.82 -0.18 19.55
C LYS A 214 -13.22 -0.31 20.15
N GLU A 215 -14.05 -1.18 19.60
CA GLU A 215 -15.42 -1.41 20.10
C GLU A 215 -15.43 -2.09 21.47
N ALA A 216 -14.62 -3.13 21.64
CA ALA A 216 -14.53 -3.88 22.89
C ALA A 216 -13.70 -3.19 23.99
N GLY A 217 -13.02 -2.07 23.67
CA GLY A 217 -12.06 -1.42 24.58
C GLY A 217 -10.85 -2.29 24.92
N ASN A 218 -10.58 -3.36 24.17
CA ASN A 218 -9.54 -4.34 24.45
C ASN A 218 -8.42 -4.28 23.38
N ARG A 219 -7.33 -3.58 23.71
CA ARG A 219 -6.18 -3.40 22.80
C ARG A 219 -5.46 -4.70 22.46
N THR A 220 -5.58 -5.75 23.29
CA THR A 220 -4.93 -7.04 23.06
C THR A 220 -5.37 -7.68 21.75
N ILE A 221 -6.64 -7.48 21.36
CA ILE A 221 -7.18 -7.97 20.08
C ILE A 221 -6.32 -7.45 18.92
N ALA A 222 -6.10 -6.14 18.84
CA ALA A 222 -5.29 -5.55 17.76
C ALA A 222 -3.80 -5.93 17.85
N MET A 223 -3.26 -6.12 19.05
CA MET A 223 -1.84 -6.48 19.24
C MET A 223 -1.52 -7.89 18.73
N ASP A 224 -2.46 -8.81 18.88
CA ASP A 224 -2.27 -10.22 18.50
C ASP A 224 -2.42 -10.46 16.99
N PHE A 225 -3.12 -9.56 16.28
CA PHE A 225 -3.21 -9.55 14.81
C PHE A 225 -2.19 -8.61 14.13
N ARG A 226 -1.20 -8.09 14.85
CA ARG A 226 -0.20 -7.20 14.27
C ARG A 226 0.59 -7.91 13.16
N LEU A 227 0.74 -7.24 12.03
CA LEU A 227 1.63 -7.67 10.94
C LEU A 227 3.09 -7.41 11.37
N ARG A 228 3.71 -8.39 12.01
CA ARG A 228 5.10 -8.28 12.48
C ARG A 228 6.09 -8.57 11.36
N LEU A 229 5.69 -9.43 10.43
CA LEU A 229 6.52 -9.91 9.32
C LEU A 229 6.05 -9.38 7.96
N LEU A 230 4.83 -8.82 7.89
CA LEU A 230 4.20 -8.28 6.67
C LEU A 230 3.79 -6.81 6.82
N GLY A 231 4.35 -6.13 7.82
CA GLY A 231 4.01 -4.75 8.22
C GLY A 231 4.72 -3.67 7.43
#